data_AF-A0A914TJQ7-F1
#
_entry.id   AF-A0A914TJQ7-F1
#
_cell.length_a   1.000
_cell.length_b   1.000
_cell.length_c   1.000
_cell.angle_alpha   90.00
_cell.angle_beta   90.00
_cell.angle_gamma   90.00
#
_symmetry.space_group_name_H-M   'P 1'
#
loop_
_entity.id
_entity.type
_entity.pdbx_description
1 polymer ?
#
loop_
_entity_poly.entity_id
_entity_poly.type
_entity_poly.pdbx_seq_one_letter_code
_entity_poly.pdbx_strand_id
1 'polypeptide(L)'
;MNLPEIFSILIFFISCFFFNAIEALKCKCTQSSWKTVCENGICEVSDDNSACLMLDHPLSGRHYACSQSPPSEEECIEKTTKSGATVKVCSCDSSDFCNFKQWPNEDDDIIETPGHHSSMLDGRRELKPLNKSLKYFPSLTIFIIIPIILLNLFITAL
;
A
#
# COMPACT_ATOMS: atom_id res chain seq x y z
N MET A 1 -26.74 14.65 -36.52
CA MET A 1 -26.55 13.98 -35.22
C MET A 1 -27.38 14.71 -34.20
N ASN A 2 -28.23 13.99 -33.47
CA ASN A 2 -29.12 14.60 -32.49
C ASN A 2 -28.33 14.87 -31.19
N LEU A 3 -28.64 15.98 -30.51
CA LEU A 3 -28.06 16.35 -29.22
C LEU A 3 -27.99 15.20 -28.18
N PRO A 4 -29.00 14.31 -28.04
CA PRO A 4 -28.92 13.15 -27.14
C PRO A 4 -27.85 12.12 -27.53
N GLU A 5 -27.55 11.94 -28.81
CA GLU A 5 -26.56 10.95 -29.26
C GLU A 5 -25.13 11.42 -28.92
N ILE A 6 -24.87 12.72 -29.05
CA ILE A 6 -23.59 13.33 -28.67
C ILE A 6 -23.36 13.20 -27.16
N PHE A 7 -24.41 13.37 -26.36
CA PHE A 7 -24.35 13.26 -24.91
C PHE A 7 -24.09 11.82 -24.44
N SER A 8 -24.74 10.84 -25.08
CA SER A 8 -24.55 9.43 -24.78
C SER A 8 -23.12 8.97 -25.10
N ILE A 9 -22.57 9.43 -26.21
CA ILE A 9 -21.19 9.16 -26.62
C ILE A 9 -20.20 9.80 -25.62
N LEU A 10 -20.43 11.06 -25.21
CA LEU A 10 -19.58 11.76 -24.25
C LEU A 10 -19.55 11.05 -22.88
N ILE A 11 -20.70 10.58 -22.38
CA ILE A 11 -20.79 9.82 -21.12
C ILE A 11 -20.03 8.49 -21.22
N PHE A 12 -20.11 7.80 -22.36
CA PHE A 12 -19.37 6.57 -22.61
C PHE A 12 -17.85 6.80 -22.62
N PHE A 13 -17.39 7.88 -23.26
CA PHE A 13 -15.97 8.23 -23.24
C PHE A 13 -15.50 8.61 -21.84
N ILE A 14 -16.27 9.42 -21.10
CA ILE A 14 -15.94 9.85 -19.75
C ILE A 14 -15.88 8.65 -18.80
N SER A 15 -16.83 7.72 -18.89
CA SER A 15 -16.83 6.53 -18.03
C SER A 15 -15.63 5.63 -18.31
N CYS A 16 -15.27 5.36 -19.58
CA CYS A 16 -14.09 4.56 -19.93
C CYS A 16 -12.76 5.16 -19.44
N PHE A 17 -12.65 6.50 -19.34
CA PHE A 17 -11.42 7.15 -18.89
C PHE A 17 -11.16 7.02 -17.38
N PHE A 18 -12.17 6.75 -16.55
CA PHE A 18 -12.02 6.70 -15.09
C PHE A 18 -11.77 5.30 -14.50
N PHE A 19 -11.74 4.23 -15.30
CA PHE A 19 -11.72 2.86 -14.77
C PHE A 19 -10.35 2.28 -14.40
N ASN A 20 -9.21 2.93 -14.68
CA ASN A 20 -7.91 2.22 -14.64
C ASN A 20 -6.81 2.93 -13.83
N ALA A 21 -7.10 3.37 -12.62
CA ALA A 21 -6.06 3.76 -11.67
C ALA A 21 -6.05 2.79 -10.48
N ILE A 22 -5.64 1.54 -10.72
CA ILE A 22 -5.22 0.65 -9.64
C ILE A 22 -3.80 1.10 -9.28
N GLU A 23 -3.68 1.86 -8.19
CA GLU A 23 -2.38 2.32 -7.68
C GLU A 23 -1.62 1.10 -7.13
N ALA A 24 -0.52 0.72 -7.78
CA ALA A 24 0.31 -0.39 -7.33
C ALA A 24 1.08 0.02 -6.06
N LEU A 25 0.99 -0.80 -5.02
CA LEU A 25 1.71 -0.62 -3.76
C LEU A 25 3.19 -0.95 -3.97
N LYS A 26 4.08 -0.02 -3.62
CA LYS A 26 5.54 -0.21 -3.69
C LYS A 26 6.09 -0.64 -2.35
N CYS A 27 6.99 -1.61 -2.33
CA CYS A 27 7.65 -2.08 -1.11
C CYS A 27 9.16 -2.10 -1.27
N LYS A 28 9.88 -1.95 -0.16
CA LYS A 28 11.32 -2.28 -0.13
C LYS A 28 11.46 -3.80 -0.28
N CYS A 29 12.48 -4.23 -1.00
CA CYS A 29 12.85 -5.64 -1.07
C CYS A 29 14.37 -5.82 -1.02
N THR A 30 14.78 -6.99 -0.55
CA THR A 30 16.20 -7.38 -0.41
C THR A 30 16.57 -8.54 -1.32
N GLN A 31 15.59 -9.39 -1.64
CA GLN A 31 15.77 -10.57 -2.47
C GLN A 31 14.55 -10.74 -3.38
N SER A 32 14.81 -11.20 -4.60
CA SER A 32 13.75 -11.58 -5.54
C SER A 32 13.15 -12.93 -5.15
N SER A 33 11.87 -13.12 -5.45
CA SER A 33 11.19 -14.42 -5.33
C SER A 33 10.68 -14.86 -6.70
N TRP A 34 10.25 -16.12 -6.80
CA TRP A 34 9.59 -16.64 -7.99
C TRP A 34 8.22 -15.99 -8.28
N LYS A 35 7.65 -15.28 -7.29
CA LYS A 35 6.37 -14.57 -7.42
C LYS A 35 6.54 -13.07 -7.64
N THR A 36 7.64 -12.48 -7.17
CA THR A 36 7.86 -11.04 -7.13
C THR A 36 9.33 -10.73 -7.44
N VAL A 37 9.56 -10.00 -8.53
CA VAL A 37 10.89 -9.53 -8.93
C VAL A 37 11.26 -8.33 -8.05
N CYS A 38 12.45 -8.37 -7.47
CA CYS A 38 13.03 -7.25 -6.73
C CYS A 38 14.04 -6.53 -7.61
N GLU A 39 13.65 -5.38 -8.17
CA GLU A 39 14.48 -4.59 -9.07
C GLU A 39 14.94 -3.33 -8.34
N ASN A 40 16.26 -3.11 -8.26
CA ASN A 40 16.85 -1.96 -7.56
C ASN A 40 16.39 -1.81 -6.08
N GLY A 41 16.09 -2.93 -5.42
CA GLY A 41 15.62 -2.95 -4.03
C GLY A 41 14.16 -2.53 -3.86
N ILE A 42 13.39 -2.48 -4.95
CA ILE A 42 11.96 -2.14 -4.97
C ILE A 42 11.18 -3.26 -5.66
N CYS A 43 10.00 -3.55 -5.14
CA CYS A 43 9.02 -4.41 -5.78
C CYS A 43 7.64 -3.77 -5.72
N GLU A 44 6.79 -4.06 -6.70
CA GLU A 44 5.44 -3.48 -6.84
C GLU A 44 4.39 -4.59 -6.86
N VAL A 45 3.24 -4.34 -6.23
CA VAL A 45 2.12 -5.27 -6.15
C VAL A 45 0.80 -4.53 -6.36
N SER A 46 -0.09 -5.09 -7.19
CA SER A 46 -1.30 -4.41 -7.68
C SER A 46 -2.61 -5.01 -7.18
N ASP A 47 -2.54 -5.98 -6.26
CA ASP A 47 -3.71 -6.69 -5.76
C ASP A 47 -4.23 -6.08 -4.45
N ASP A 48 -5.55 -6.09 -4.24
CA ASP A 48 -6.18 -5.64 -2.99
C ASP A 48 -5.74 -6.47 -1.76
N ASN A 49 -5.22 -7.68 -2.00
CA ASN A 49 -4.65 -8.57 -0.98
C ASN A 49 -3.11 -8.56 -1.01
N SER A 50 -2.50 -7.50 -1.51
CA SER A 50 -1.05 -7.38 -1.49
C SER A 50 -0.55 -6.69 -0.23
N ALA A 51 0.67 -7.03 0.19
CA ALA A 51 1.30 -6.46 1.37
C ALA A 51 2.81 -6.41 1.23
N CYS A 52 3.41 -5.40 1.84
CA CYS A 52 4.83 -5.34 2.08
C CYS A 52 5.19 -6.18 3.31
N LEU A 53 6.20 -7.02 3.19
CA LEU A 53 6.68 -7.89 4.26
C LEU A 53 8.01 -7.42 4.83
N MET A 54 8.18 -7.68 6.11
CA MET A 54 9.46 -7.65 6.81
C MET A 54 9.67 -9.01 7.49
N LEU A 55 10.86 -9.59 7.32
CA LEU A 55 11.30 -10.80 8.00
C LEU A 55 12.54 -10.48 8.84
N ASP A 56 12.44 -10.68 10.14
CA ASP A 56 13.55 -10.51 11.09
C ASP A 56 14.11 -11.89 11.45
N HIS A 57 15.35 -12.15 11.03
CA HIS A 57 16.04 -13.41 11.29
C HIS A 57 17.23 -13.18 12.22
N PRO A 58 17.38 -13.97 13.30
CA PRO A 58 18.36 -13.70 14.35
C PRO A 58 19.82 -13.71 13.88
N LEU A 59 20.13 -14.37 12.77
CA LEU A 59 21.50 -14.47 12.23
C LEU A 59 21.75 -13.64 10.97
N SER A 60 20.72 -13.43 10.15
CA SER A 60 20.88 -12.78 8.83
C SER A 60 20.30 -11.38 8.82
N GLY A 61 19.85 -10.89 9.98
CA GLY A 61 19.20 -9.61 10.13
C GLY A 61 17.84 -9.57 9.43
N ARG A 62 17.46 -8.35 9.06
CA ARG A 62 16.13 -8.01 8.58
C ARG A 62 16.10 -7.94 7.05
N HIS A 63 15.10 -8.61 6.49
CA HIS A 63 14.88 -8.77 5.05
C HIS A 63 13.50 -8.23 4.68
N TYR A 64 13.40 -7.62 3.50
CA TYR A 64 12.15 -7.06 2.98
C TYR A 64 11.72 -7.80 1.72
N ALA A 65 10.40 -7.89 1.51
CA ALA A 65 9.81 -8.54 0.33
C ALA A 65 8.40 -8.00 0.03
N CYS A 66 7.91 -8.28 -1.19
CA CYS A 66 6.51 -8.12 -1.56
C CYS A 66 5.74 -9.44 -1.45
N SER A 67 4.47 -9.36 -1.03
CA SER A 67 3.54 -10.49 -1.03
C SER A 67 2.26 -10.15 -1.77
N GLN A 68 1.75 -11.09 -2.57
CA GLN A 68 0.42 -11.06 -3.18
C GLN A 68 -0.65 -11.73 -2.30
N SER A 69 -0.25 -12.25 -1.14
CA SER A 69 -1.15 -12.89 -0.17
C SER A 69 -0.63 -12.57 1.22
N PRO A 70 -1.29 -11.72 2.02
CA PRO A 70 -0.77 -11.34 3.32
C PRO A 70 -0.89 -12.57 4.23
N PRO A 71 -0.03 -12.70 5.25
CA PRO A 71 -0.37 -13.55 6.38
C PRO A 71 -1.72 -13.09 6.97
N SER A 72 -2.56 -14.05 7.36
CA SER A 72 -3.89 -13.80 7.95
C SER A 72 -3.81 -12.76 9.07
N GLU A 73 -4.75 -11.81 9.05
CA GLU A 73 -4.90 -10.65 9.94
C GLU A 73 -4.22 -10.81 11.31
N GLU A 74 -2.99 -10.31 11.45
CA GLU A 74 -2.41 -9.82 12.71
C GLU A 74 -1.00 -9.26 12.42
N GLU A 75 -0.73 -8.05 12.92
CA GLU A 75 0.60 -7.44 12.84
C GLU A 75 1.64 -8.37 13.50
N CYS A 76 2.65 -8.75 12.72
CA CYS A 76 3.82 -9.54 13.13
C CYS A 76 3.55 -10.92 13.76
N ILE A 77 3.79 -11.97 12.99
CA ILE A 77 3.72 -13.36 13.45
C ILE A 77 5.10 -13.99 13.57
N GLU A 78 5.30 -14.83 14.57
CA GLU A 78 6.49 -15.68 14.66
C GLU A 78 6.30 -16.94 13.82
N LYS A 79 7.32 -17.31 13.05
CA LYS A 79 7.35 -18.52 12.24
C LYS A 79 8.66 -19.25 12.45
N THR A 80 8.61 -20.56 12.59
CA THR A 80 9.81 -21.40 12.54
C THR A 80 10.15 -21.70 11.08
N THR A 81 11.35 -21.34 10.66
CA THR A 81 11.87 -21.65 9.32
C THR A 81 12.14 -23.14 9.18
N LYS A 82 12.35 -23.61 7.95
CA LYS A 82 12.74 -25.01 7.69
C LYS A 82 14.05 -25.41 8.36
N SER A 83 14.93 -24.46 8.66
CA SER A 83 16.18 -24.68 9.38
C SER A 83 16.02 -24.71 10.89
N GLY A 84 14.81 -24.51 11.42
CA GLY A 84 14.52 -24.50 12.86
C GLY A 84 14.71 -23.15 13.54
N ALA A 85 15.05 -22.09 12.80
CA ALA A 85 15.17 -20.75 13.36
C ALA A 85 13.79 -20.10 13.51
N THR A 86 13.52 -19.46 14.64
CA THR A 86 12.33 -18.62 14.81
C THR A 86 12.59 -17.26 14.16
N VAL A 87 11.75 -16.89 13.21
CA VAL A 87 11.75 -15.59 12.54
C VAL A 87 10.49 -14.84 12.86
N LYS A 88 10.58 -13.52 12.94
CA LYS A 88 9.42 -12.64 13.04
C LYS A 88 9.05 -12.13 11.65
N VAL A 89 7.81 -12.33 11.23
CA VAL A 89 7.30 -11.91 9.92
C VAL A 89 6.19 -10.91 10.12
N CYS A 90 6.40 -9.67 9.67
CA CYS A 90 5.42 -8.60 9.75
C CYS A 90 4.91 -8.24 8.35
N SER A 91 3.69 -7.70 8.29
CA SER A 91 3.04 -7.24 7.06
C SER A 91 2.43 -5.87 7.24
N CYS A 92 2.45 -5.05 6.18
CA CYS A 92 1.77 -3.77 6.11
C CYS A 92 1.35 -3.47 4.66
N ASP A 93 0.29 -2.67 4.51
CA ASP A 93 -0.30 -2.28 3.23
C ASP A 93 -0.75 -0.80 3.22
N SER A 94 -0.34 -0.06 4.25
CA SER A 94 -0.88 1.28 4.52
C SER A 94 -0.42 2.35 3.54
N SER A 95 0.81 2.22 3.02
CA SER A 95 1.44 3.15 2.07
C SER A 95 2.70 2.55 1.44
N ASP A 96 3.19 3.18 0.37
CA ASP A 96 4.46 2.84 -0.24
C ASP A 96 5.61 2.80 0.78
N PHE A 97 6.41 1.75 0.67
CA PHE A 97 7.58 1.45 1.51
C PHE A 97 7.25 1.34 3.00
N CYS A 98 6.00 0.98 3.37
CA CYS A 98 5.59 0.86 4.78
C CYS A 98 6.48 -0.10 5.58
N ASN A 99 6.99 -1.18 4.96
CA ASN A 99 7.79 -2.18 5.64
C ASN A 99 9.14 -1.64 6.11
N PHE A 100 9.78 -0.79 5.31
CA PHE A 100 11.01 -0.11 5.68
C PHE A 100 10.75 1.02 6.68
N LYS A 101 9.66 1.78 6.51
CA LYS A 101 9.29 2.87 7.42
C LYS A 101 8.95 2.39 8.83
N GLN A 102 8.25 1.26 8.97
CA GLN A 102 7.87 0.71 10.27
C GLN A 102 9.00 -0.08 10.94
N TRP A 103 9.86 -0.72 10.15
CA TRP A 103 10.92 -1.59 10.67
C TRP A 103 12.23 -1.36 9.90
N PRO A 104 12.89 -0.20 10.04
CA PRO A 104 14.12 0.13 9.30
C PRO A 104 15.29 -0.77 9.73
N ASN A 105 16.28 -1.02 8.87
CA ASN A 105 17.50 -1.72 9.30
C ASN A 105 18.38 -0.78 10.13
N GLU A 106 18.98 -1.29 11.21
CA GLU A 106 19.87 -0.51 12.08
C GLU A 106 21.13 0.00 11.34
N ASP A 107 21.53 -0.66 10.26
CA ASP A 107 22.70 -0.30 9.45
C ASP A 107 22.40 0.75 8.36
N ASP A 108 21.12 1.02 8.06
CA ASP A 108 20.73 1.94 6.98
C ASP A 108 20.73 3.42 7.42
N ASP A 109 20.87 3.70 8.72
CA ASP A 109 20.93 5.07 9.29
C ASP A 109 22.28 5.77 9.07
N ILE A 110 23.27 5.12 8.42
CA ILE A 110 24.65 5.65 8.30
C ILE A 110 24.87 6.48 7.02
N ILE A 111 23.89 6.59 6.10
CA ILE A 111 24.06 7.32 4.83
C ILE A 111 23.08 8.49 4.69
N GLU A 112 23.07 9.43 5.64
CA GLU A 112 22.73 10.83 5.34
C GLU A 112 23.69 11.80 6.06
N THR A 113 24.74 12.20 5.32
CA THR A 113 25.61 13.39 5.50
C THR A 113 26.63 13.47 6.65
N PRO A 114 27.85 14.03 6.40
CA PRO A 114 28.84 14.29 7.44
C PRO A 114 28.48 15.57 8.21
N GLY A 115 27.82 15.43 9.36
CA GLY A 115 27.50 16.57 10.21
C GLY A 115 26.83 16.23 11.53
N HIS A 116 27.66 16.06 12.58
CA HIS A 116 27.36 16.35 13.99
C HIS A 116 26.65 15.28 14.88
N HIS A 117 27.51 14.58 15.63
CA HIS A 117 27.46 14.23 17.06
C HIS A 117 26.20 13.58 17.69
N SER A 118 26.44 12.37 18.21
CA SER A 118 25.60 11.49 19.03
C SER A 118 24.83 12.12 20.19
N SER A 119 23.67 11.52 20.51
CA SER A 119 23.32 11.18 21.91
C SER A 119 22.27 10.08 22.02
N MET A 120 22.68 9.05 22.75
CA MET A 120 21.97 7.91 23.36
C MET A 120 20.84 8.35 24.32
N LEU A 121 19.71 7.63 24.36
CA LEU A 121 18.79 7.34 25.50
C LEU A 121 17.53 6.64 24.94
N ASP A 122 17.32 5.36 25.20
CA ASP A 122 16.54 4.80 26.31
C ASP A 122 15.11 5.37 26.46
N GLY A 123 14.14 4.45 26.52
CA GLY A 123 12.80 4.76 27.02
C GLY A 123 11.66 4.64 26.02
N ARG A 124 10.90 3.53 26.16
CA ARG A 124 9.45 3.47 25.94
C ARG A 124 8.99 3.75 24.50
N ARG A 125 8.81 2.67 23.72
CA ARG A 125 7.92 2.68 22.55
C ARG A 125 6.50 3.02 23.02
N GLU A 126 6.15 4.30 22.98
CA GLU A 126 4.75 4.72 22.98
C GLU A 126 4.08 4.03 21.78
N LEU A 127 3.04 3.24 22.07
CA LEU A 127 2.09 2.86 21.03
C LEU A 127 1.48 4.16 20.51
N LYS A 128 1.95 4.63 19.36
CA LYS A 128 1.20 5.64 18.60
C LYS A 128 -0.18 5.03 18.34
N PRO A 129 -1.27 5.74 18.70
CA PRO A 129 -2.60 5.23 18.46
C PRO A 129 -2.76 4.96 16.97
N LEU A 130 -3.21 3.74 16.67
CA LEU A 130 -3.62 3.26 15.35
C LEU A 130 -4.72 4.19 14.83
N ASN A 131 -4.33 5.29 14.19
CA ASN A 131 -5.24 6.04 13.36
C ASN A 131 -5.43 5.21 12.09
N LYS A 132 -6.31 4.19 12.20
CA LYS A 132 -7.03 3.66 11.05
C LYS A 132 -7.76 4.86 10.48
N SER A 133 -7.07 5.58 9.60
CA SER A 133 -7.71 6.52 8.69
C SER A 133 -8.64 5.64 7.87
N LEU A 134 -9.88 5.55 8.34
CA LEU A 134 -10.98 4.98 7.62
C LEU A 134 -10.88 5.65 6.26
N LYS A 135 -10.49 4.91 5.23
CA LYS A 135 -10.48 5.38 3.84
C LYS A 135 -11.95 5.53 3.45
N TYR A 136 -12.63 6.54 4.01
CA TYR A 136 -13.90 7.03 3.53
C TYR A 136 -13.57 7.82 2.28
N PHE A 137 -13.36 7.09 1.18
CA PHE A 137 -13.58 7.68 -0.12
C PHE A 137 -15.08 7.98 -0.16
N PRO A 138 -15.51 9.26 -0.26
CA PRO A 138 -16.87 9.51 -0.70
C PRO A 138 -16.93 8.85 -2.08
N SER A 139 -17.63 7.72 -2.15
CA SER A 139 -17.75 6.93 -3.36
C SER A 139 -18.08 7.91 -4.47
N LEU A 140 -17.14 8.12 -5.40
CA LEU A 140 -17.23 9.16 -6.44
C LEU A 140 -18.49 8.93 -7.32
N THR A 141 -19.07 7.73 -7.23
CA THR A 141 -20.42 7.41 -7.70
C THR A 141 -21.48 8.36 -7.15
N ILE A 142 -21.44 8.81 -5.90
CA ILE A 142 -22.43 9.75 -5.33
C ILE A 142 -22.35 11.11 -6.03
N PHE A 143 -21.14 11.63 -6.27
CA PHE A 143 -20.94 12.92 -6.94
C PHE A 143 -21.31 12.90 -8.43
N ILE A 144 -21.37 11.72 -9.06
CA ILE A 144 -21.72 11.58 -10.49
C ILE A 144 -23.18 11.13 -10.66
N ILE A 145 -23.70 10.25 -9.81
CA ILE A 145 -25.08 9.75 -9.88
C ILE A 145 -26.08 10.85 -9.49
N ILE A 146 -25.79 11.67 -8.48
CA ILE A 146 -26.71 12.75 -8.06
C ILE A 146 -26.97 13.76 -9.20
N PRO A 147 -25.97 14.33 -9.88
CA PRO A 147 -26.23 15.25 -10.99
C PRO A 147 -26.89 14.55 -12.18
N ILE A 148 -26.61 13.27 -12.44
CA ILE A 148 -27.30 12.50 -13.50
C ILE A 148 -28.78 12.27 -13.16
N ILE A 149 -29.11 11.94 -11.91
CA ILE A 149 -30.50 11.75 -11.47
C ILE A 149 -31.25 13.09 -11.48
N LEU A 150 -30.62 14.17 -10.98
CA LEU A 150 -31.23 15.51 -10.98
C LEU A 150 -31.46 16.02 -12.40
N LEU A 151 -30.55 15.77 -13.33
CA LEU A 151 -30.71 16.14 -14.74
C LEU A 151 -31.82 15.33 -15.42
N ASN A 152 -31.92 14.03 -15.16
CA ASN A 152 -33.01 13.20 -15.69
C ASN A 152 -34.38 13.65 -15.15
N LEU A 153 -34.48 13.95 -13.85
CA LEU A 153 -35.71 14.48 -13.25
C LEU A 153 -36.12 15.82 -13.88
N PHE A 154 -35.17 16.71 -14.15
CA PHE A 154 -35.42 18.00 -14.78
C PHE A 154 -35.90 17.84 -16.23
N ILE A 155 -35.34 16.91 -17.00
CA ILE A 155 -35.77 16.63 -18.38
C ILE A 155 -37.18 16.04 -18.43
N THR A 156 -37.55 15.16 -17.49
CA THR A 156 -38.91 14.59 -17.45
C THR A 156 -40.00 15.56 -16.97
N ALA A 157 -39.61 16.68 -16.36
CA ALA A 157 -40.53 17.69 -15.83
C ALA A 157 -40.85 18.83 -16.82
N LEU A 158 -40.18 18.85 -17.99
CA LEU A 158 -40.43 19.76 -19.11
C LEU A 158 -41.28 19.08 -20.19
#